data_AF-A0A950MWW9-F1
#
_entry.id   AF-A0A950MWW9-F1
#
_cell.length_a   1.000
_cell.length_b   1.000
_cell.length_c   1.000
_cell.angle_alpha   90.00
_cell.angle_beta   90.00
_cell.angle_gamma   90.00
#
_symmetry.space_group_name_H-M   'P 1'
#
loop_
_entity.id
_entity.type
_entity.pdbx_description
1 polymer ?
#
loop_
_entity_poly.entity_id
_entity_poly.type
_entity_poly.pdbx_seq_one_letter_code
_entity_poly.pdbx_strand_id
1 'polypeptide(L)'
;MPQPSSETTIHAYWQPGCTSCLRMKEFLTRHGVPFVSRNVLESEEGVAELAALGLRTVPIVRRGTDWANGQVLRDVARVAGIPWGGATMLPVPEMCDRLVEIQTTAQRLFAQIPEAAIGTQLPRRPRSYGELAYHIFNIADAFLEHEVDGEPLKEGAYGRVPAPGADSKAAILAYGADVLRRFEAWRKDRAATTNFTQKAHVYYGDVTLHDYLERTVWHSGQHVRQMVMVLGFLGITPDRPPTAATFAGLPMPEKVWDDEPGIRDQASGIRKSA
;
A
#
# COMPACT_ATOMS: atom_id res chain seq x y z
N MET A 1 15.59 31.60 13.72
CA MET A 1 15.24 31.17 12.35
C MET A 1 13.78 31.54 12.13
N PRO A 2 13.43 32.23 11.02
CA PRO A 2 12.02 32.48 10.73
C PRO A 2 11.31 31.13 10.56
N GLN A 3 10.12 30.97 11.18
CA GLN A 3 9.29 29.80 10.92
C GLN A 3 8.94 29.78 9.42
N PRO A 4 9.02 28.63 8.75
CA PRO A 4 8.57 28.54 7.36
C PRO A 4 7.11 28.97 7.31
N SER A 5 6.77 29.86 6.37
CA SER A 5 5.38 30.25 6.16
C SER A 5 4.55 28.99 5.86
N SER A 6 3.32 28.92 6.37
CA SER A 6 2.41 27.78 6.18
C SER A 6 2.17 27.44 4.70
N GLU A 7 2.40 28.38 3.79
CA GLU A 7 2.30 28.18 2.33
C GLU A 7 3.46 27.40 1.72
N THR A 8 4.63 27.34 2.38
CA THR A 8 5.83 26.67 1.83
C THR A 8 6.10 25.32 2.47
N THR A 9 5.43 25.00 3.58
CA THR A 9 5.64 23.75 4.31
C THR A 9 4.95 22.58 3.62
N ILE A 10 5.66 21.46 3.50
CA ILE A 10 5.09 20.19 3.01
C ILE A 10 4.45 19.45 4.18
N HIS A 11 3.21 18.99 4.01
CA HIS A 11 2.52 18.11 4.95
C HIS A 11 2.34 16.74 4.31
N ALA A 12 2.68 15.68 5.04
CA ALA A 12 2.47 14.30 4.61
C ALA A 12 1.45 13.63 5.54
N TYR A 13 0.28 13.31 5.02
CA TYR A 13 -0.79 12.62 5.75
C TYR A 13 -0.71 11.12 5.49
N TRP A 14 -0.67 10.33 6.56
CA TRP A 14 -0.41 8.90 6.49
C TRP A 14 -1.08 8.14 7.62
N GLN A 15 -1.01 6.81 7.56
CA GLN A 15 -1.43 5.91 8.64
C GLN A 15 -0.48 4.70 8.71
N PRO A 16 -0.28 4.09 9.90
CA PRO A 16 0.53 2.89 10.05
C PRO A 16 0.10 1.73 9.15
N GLY A 17 1.07 0.96 8.65
CA GLY A 17 0.84 -0.19 7.77
C GLY A 17 0.39 0.12 6.35
N CYS A 18 0.20 1.40 6.01
CA CYS A 18 -0.09 1.86 4.64
C CYS A 18 1.18 1.87 3.79
N THR A 19 1.24 0.99 2.80
CA THR A 19 2.41 0.81 1.93
C THR A 19 2.67 2.02 1.03
N SER A 20 1.63 2.59 0.43
CA SER A 20 1.74 3.83 -0.35
C SER A 20 2.16 5.02 0.51
N CYS A 21 1.76 5.06 1.78
CA CYS A 21 2.14 6.13 2.70
C CYS A 21 3.63 6.06 3.05
N LEU A 22 4.13 4.86 3.35
CA LEU A 22 5.55 4.63 3.58
C LEU A 22 6.38 5.02 2.34
N ARG A 23 5.98 4.57 1.15
CA ARG A 23 6.65 4.89 -0.11
C ARG A 23 6.68 6.40 -0.39
N MET A 24 5.56 7.11 -0.13
CA MET A 24 5.51 8.57 -0.27
C MET A 24 6.49 9.27 0.69
N LYS A 25 6.51 8.87 1.97
CA LYS A 25 7.41 9.46 2.98
C LYS A 25 8.88 9.21 2.62
N GLU A 26 9.24 7.98 2.26
CA GLU A 26 10.60 7.66 1.84
C GLU A 26 11.03 8.44 0.58
N PHE A 27 10.12 8.64 -0.37
CA PHE A 27 10.38 9.49 -1.53
C PHE A 27 10.72 10.92 -1.11
N LEU A 28 9.91 11.55 -0.24
CA LEU A 28 10.20 12.89 0.28
C LEU A 28 11.55 12.94 1.03
N THR A 29 11.80 11.97 1.90
CA THR A 29 13.05 11.88 2.68
C THR A 29 14.28 11.71 1.79
N ARG A 30 14.24 10.82 0.79
CA ARG A 30 15.37 10.57 -0.13
C ARG A 30 15.74 11.82 -0.93
N HIS A 31 14.75 12.66 -1.24
CA HIS A 31 14.97 13.93 -1.93
C HIS A 31 15.28 15.10 -0.99
N GLY A 32 15.48 14.86 0.31
CA GLY A 32 15.83 15.89 1.28
C GLY A 32 14.73 16.93 1.51
N VAL A 33 13.47 16.57 1.22
CA VAL A 33 12.32 17.47 1.41
C VAL A 33 11.85 17.35 2.87
N PRO A 34 11.99 18.40 3.70
CA PRO A 34 11.42 18.39 5.03
C PRO A 34 9.89 18.46 4.96
N PHE A 35 9.21 17.69 5.79
CA PHE A 35 7.74 17.68 5.85
C PHE A 35 7.23 17.53 7.28
N VAL A 36 6.03 18.05 7.53
CA VAL A 36 5.23 17.79 8.74
C VAL A 36 4.54 16.45 8.56
N SER A 37 4.93 15.48 9.38
CA SER A 37 4.37 14.13 9.38
C SER A 37 3.07 14.09 10.18
N ARG A 38 1.94 13.73 9.55
CA ARG A 38 0.61 13.69 10.18
C ARG A 38 0.01 12.29 10.10
N ASN A 39 0.09 11.55 11.20
CA ASN A 39 -0.61 10.28 11.36
C ASN A 39 -2.12 10.55 11.59
N VAL A 40 -2.96 10.25 10.61
CA VAL A 40 -4.40 10.55 10.66
C VAL A 40 -5.17 9.67 11.66
N LEU A 41 -4.59 8.57 12.13
CA LEU A 41 -5.19 7.76 13.21
C LEU A 41 -4.98 8.38 14.60
N GLU A 42 -4.04 9.33 14.73
CA GLU A 42 -3.65 9.95 16.00
C GLU A 42 -3.82 11.48 15.98
N SER A 43 -4.31 12.06 14.88
CA SER A 43 -4.40 13.50 14.68
C SER A 43 -5.77 13.90 14.15
N GLU A 44 -6.65 14.35 15.05
CA GLU A 44 -7.95 14.94 14.69
C GLU A 44 -7.77 16.17 13.78
N GLU A 45 -6.73 16.97 14.03
CA GLU A 45 -6.35 18.09 13.18
C GLU A 45 -5.99 17.62 11.76
N GLY A 46 -5.20 16.55 11.62
CA GLY A 46 -4.87 15.95 10.33
C GLY A 46 -6.11 15.45 9.58
N VAL A 47 -7.08 14.86 10.28
CA VAL A 47 -8.37 14.45 9.71
C VAL A 47 -9.18 15.67 9.25
N ALA A 48 -9.26 16.72 10.07
CA ALA A 48 -9.99 17.94 9.74
C ALA A 48 -9.38 18.67 8.53
N GLU A 49 -8.05 18.72 8.43
CA GLU A 49 -7.37 19.31 7.27
C GLU A 49 -7.65 18.54 5.97
N LEU A 50 -7.65 17.20 6.01
CA LEU A 50 -8.05 16.39 4.86
C LEU A 50 -9.52 16.63 4.48
N ALA A 51 -10.40 16.67 5.47
CA ALA A 51 -11.83 16.92 5.25
C ALA A 51 -12.08 18.31 4.62
N ALA A 52 -11.32 19.33 5.01
CA ALA A 52 -11.38 20.67 4.40
C ALA A 52 -10.96 20.67 2.93
N LEU A 53 -10.16 19.69 2.49
CA LEU A 53 -9.81 19.45 1.09
C LEU A 53 -10.81 18.52 0.37
N GLY A 54 -11.86 18.07 1.06
CA GLY A 54 -12.82 17.09 0.53
C GLY A 54 -12.29 15.65 0.51
N LEU A 55 -11.17 15.38 1.20
CA LEU A 55 -10.47 14.11 1.19
C LEU A 55 -10.77 13.29 2.46
N ARG A 56 -10.84 11.97 2.29
CA ARG A 56 -11.04 11.02 3.40
C ARG A 56 -10.00 9.91 3.44
N THR A 57 -9.04 9.95 2.51
CA THR A 57 -8.06 8.91 2.32
C THR A 57 -6.64 9.44 2.40
N VAL A 58 -5.74 8.53 2.74
CA VAL A 58 -4.29 8.70 2.73
C VAL A 58 -3.71 7.66 1.77
N PRO A 59 -2.50 7.88 1.20
CA PRO A 59 -1.58 8.99 1.46
C PRO A 59 -1.92 10.29 0.71
N ILE A 60 -1.67 11.43 1.36
CA ILE A 60 -1.76 12.76 0.75
C ILE A 60 -0.49 13.55 1.07
N VAL A 61 0.06 14.22 0.07
CA VAL A 61 1.03 15.29 0.26
C VAL A 61 0.36 16.63 -0.03
N ARG A 62 0.67 17.66 0.75
CA ARG A 62 0.07 19.00 0.62
C ARG A 62 1.12 20.09 0.79
N ARG A 63 0.98 21.18 0.03
CA ARG A 63 1.71 22.44 0.18
C ARG A 63 0.74 23.60 -0.01
N GLY A 64 0.43 24.35 1.05
CA GLY A 64 -0.60 25.40 0.98
C GLY A 64 -1.97 24.82 0.63
N THR A 65 -2.55 25.21 -0.51
CA THR A 65 -3.82 24.64 -1.05
C THR A 65 -3.59 23.56 -2.10
N ASP A 66 -2.36 23.39 -2.60
CA ASP A 66 -2.01 22.37 -3.57
C ASP A 66 -1.78 21.03 -2.84
N TRP A 67 -2.22 19.94 -3.45
CA TRP A 67 -2.09 18.60 -2.90
C TRP A 67 -2.03 17.55 -4.00
N ALA A 68 -1.53 16.37 -3.64
CA ALA A 68 -1.49 15.21 -4.52
C ALA A 68 -1.76 13.92 -3.74
N ASN A 69 -2.35 12.95 -4.44
CA ASN A 69 -2.47 11.60 -3.92
C ASN A 69 -1.08 10.94 -3.89
N GLY A 70 -0.65 10.51 -2.70
CA GLY A 70 0.69 9.94 -2.50
C GLY A 70 0.92 8.59 -3.21
N GLN A 71 -0.10 8.04 -3.85
CA GLN A 71 0.03 6.85 -4.68
C GLN A 71 0.74 7.13 -6.01
N VAL A 72 0.74 8.39 -6.48
CA VAL A 72 1.36 8.82 -7.73
C VAL A 72 2.58 9.70 -7.44
N LEU A 73 3.77 9.11 -7.43
CA LEU A 73 5.00 9.83 -7.03
C LEU A 73 5.35 11.01 -7.94
N ARG A 74 4.95 10.98 -9.21
CA ARG A 74 5.06 12.14 -10.11
C ARG A 74 4.32 13.35 -9.54
N ASP A 75 3.10 13.14 -9.05
CA ASP A 75 2.25 14.21 -8.54
C ASP A 75 2.74 14.65 -7.15
N VAL A 76 3.31 13.72 -6.36
CA VAL A 76 4.04 14.07 -5.14
C VAL A 76 5.23 14.96 -5.44
N ALA A 77 6.03 14.63 -6.46
CA ALA A 77 7.18 15.41 -6.88
C ALA A 77 6.78 16.82 -7.29
N ARG A 78 5.68 16.96 -8.03
CA ARG A 78 5.08 18.26 -8.40
C ARG A 78 4.78 19.12 -7.18
N VAL A 79 4.05 18.59 -6.19
CA VAL A 79 3.69 19.33 -4.96
C VAL A 79 4.92 19.67 -4.11
N ALA A 80 5.87 18.73 -4.03
CA ALA A 80 7.09 18.86 -3.23
C ALA A 80 8.18 19.71 -3.90
N GLY A 81 8.05 20.07 -5.17
CA GLY A 81 9.08 20.77 -5.93
C GLY A 81 10.31 19.91 -6.27
N ILE A 82 10.12 18.59 -6.37
CA ILE A 82 11.16 17.63 -6.74
C ILE A 82 11.18 17.50 -8.28
N PRO A 83 12.34 17.64 -8.96
CA PRO A 83 12.44 17.34 -10.39
C PRO A 83 12.06 15.89 -10.69
N TRP A 84 11.11 15.68 -11.61
CA TRP A 84 10.65 14.34 -11.98
C TRP A 84 11.41 13.82 -13.21
N GLY A 85 12.25 12.81 -12.99
CA GLY A 85 13.06 12.17 -14.04
C GLY A 85 12.34 11.05 -14.81
N GLY A 86 11.06 10.79 -14.52
CA GLY A 86 10.35 9.60 -15.00
C GLY A 86 10.56 8.38 -14.09
N ALA A 87 9.84 7.30 -14.39
CA ALA A 87 9.98 6.01 -13.74
C ALA A 87 10.19 4.94 -14.82
N THR A 88 11.19 4.08 -14.64
CA THR A 88 11.37 2.89 -15.47
C THR A 88 10.52 1.77 -14.88
N MET A 89 9.55 1.31 -15.64
CA MET A 89 8.65 0.22 -15.24
C MET A 89 9.09 -1.10 -15.89
N LEU A 90 8.89 -2.21 -15.18
CA LEU A 90 9.09 -3.55 -15.74
C LEU A 90 8.14 -3.81 -16.93
N PRO A 91 8.53 -4.65 -17.90
CA PRO A 91 7.61 -5.13 -18.92
C PRO A 91 6.40 -5.84 -18.31
N VAL A 92 5.24 -5.71 -18.96
CA VAL A 92 3.97 -6.34 -18.51
C VAL A 92 4.11 -7.86 -18.26
N PRO A 93 4.76 -8.67 -19.14
CA PRO A 93 4.92 -10.09 -18.87
C PRO A 93 5.64 -10.37 -17.54
N GLU A 94 6.70 -9.62 -17.25
CA GLU A 94 7.44 -9.75 -15.99
C GLU A 94 6.59 -9.32 -14.80
N MET A 95 5.82 -8.23 -14.91
CA MET A 95 4.89 -7.82 -13.84
C MET A 95 3.86 -8.90 -13.54
N CYS A 96 3.30 -9.54 -14.57
CA CYS A 96 2.36 -10.64 -14.40
C CYS A 96 3.02 -11.86 -13.73
N ASP A 97 4.25 -12.22 -14.11
CA ASP A 97 5.02 -13.28 -13.44
C ASP A 97 5.24 -12.96 -11.96
N ARG A 98 5.65 -11.73 -11.65
CA ARG A 98 5.86 -11.29 -10.26
C ARG A 98 4.56 -11.31 -9.46
N LEU A 99 3.43 -10.90 -10.03
CA LEU A 99 2.16 -10.94 -9.30
C LEU A 99 1.73 -12.37 -8.99
N VAL A 100 1.90 -13.31 -9.92
CA VAL A 100 1.64 -14.75 -9.67
C VAL A 100 2.52 -15.28 -8.53
N GLU A 101 3.82 -14.97 -8.55
CA GLU A 101 4.77 -15.36 -7.48
C GLU A 101 4.36 -14.76 -6.12
N ILE A 102 4.00 -13.47 -6.11
CA ILE A 102 3.60 -12.73 -4.90
C ILE A 102 2.31 -13.32 -4.31
N GLN A 103 1.27 -13.55 -5.13
CA GLN A 103 -0.01 -14.10 -4.68
C GLN A 103 0.14 -15.55 -4.18
N THR A 104 0.97 -16.35 -4.86
CA THR A 104 1.31 -17.72 -4.43
C THR A 104 2.05 -17.71 -3.09
N THR A 105 3.00 -16.78 -2.94
CA THR A 105 3.77 -16.61 -1.70
C THR A 105 2.87 -16.14 -0.55
N ALA A 106 1.95 -15.21 -0.80
CA ALA A 106 0.99 -14.74 0.19
C ALA A 106 0.13 -15.89 0.77
N GLN A 107 -0.39 -16.78 -0.09
CA GLN A 107 -1.13 -17.97 0.34
C GLN A 107 -0.27 -18.89 1.22
N ARG A 108 0.97 -19.17 0.79
CA ARG A 108 1.91 -20.02 1.54
C ARG A 108 2.22 -19.44 2.93
N LEU A 109 2.54 -18.16 3.02
CA LEU A 109 2.85 -17.51 4.29
C LEU A 109 1.63 -17.42 5.21
N PHE A 110 0.45 -17.07 4.67
CA PHE A 110 -0.77 -17.00 5.47
C PHE A 110 -1.19 -18.37 6.01
N ALA A 111 -0.99 -19.45 5.25
CA ALA A 111 -1.27 -20.82 5.72
C ALA A 111 -0.49 -21.18 6.99
N GLN A 112 0.68 -20.55 7.23
CA GLN A 112 1.48 -20.76 8.44
C GLN A 112 0.91 -20.07 9.69
N ILE A 113 0.03 -19.06 9.55
CA ILE A 113 -0.53 -18.35 10.70
C ILE A 113 -1.51 -19.27 11.45
N PRO A 114 -1.36 -19.51 12.77
CA PRO A 114 -2.31 -20.30 13.55
C PRO A 114 -3.73 -19.70 13.51
N GLU A 115 -4.77 -20.54 13.47
CA GLU A 115 -6.18 -20.08 13.42
C GLU A 115 -6.49 -19.04 14.51
N ALA A 116 -6.04 -19.31 15.75
CA ALA A 116 -6.24 -18.45 16.90
C ALA A 116 -5.55 -17.08 16.79
N ALA A 117 -4.55 -16.93 15.91
CA ALA A 117 -3.82 -15.69 15.71
C ALA A 117 -4.41 -14.81 14.59
N ILE A 118 -5.33 -15.33 13.76
CA ILE A 118 -5.86 -14.62 12.58
C ILE A 118 -6.49 -13.26 12.94
N GLY A 119 -7.23 -13.20 14.05
CA GLY A 119 -7.87 -11.98 14.53
C GLY A 119 -6.92 -10.97 15.22
N THR A 120 -5.64 -11.32 15.41
CA THR A 120 -4.66 -10.45 16.06
C THR A 120 -4.40 -9.21 15.22
N GLN A 121 -4.43 -8.04 15.86
CA GLN A 121 -4.25 -6.76 15.19
C GLN A 121 -2.78 -6.45 14.91
N LEU A 122 -2.51 -5.79 13.79
CA LEU A 122 -1.20 -5.24 13.45
C LEU A 122 -0.83 -4.10 14.43
N PRO A 123 0.47 -3.89 14.70
CA PRO A 123 0.91 -2.82 15.60
C PRO A 123 0.40 -1.45 15.15
N ARG A 124 -0.34 -0.75 16.03
CA ARG A 124 -0.88 0.61 15.77
C ARG A 124 -1.75 0.72 14.51
N ARG A 125 -2.33 -0.38 14.05
CA ARG A 125 -3.18 -0.43 12.85
C ARG A 125 -4.39 -1.31 13.14
N PRO A 126 -5.63 -0.81 13.05
CA PRO A 126 -6.84 -1.63 13.15
C PRO A 126 -7.01 -2.48 11.88
N ARG A 127 -6.17 -3.50 11.75
CA ARG A 127 -6.19 -4.53 10.72
C ARG A 127 -5.62 -5.80 11.31
N SER A 128 -6.40 -6.86 11.28
CA SER A 128 -5.99 -8.19 11.70
C SER A 128 -5.02 -8.85 10.72
N TYR A 129 -4.35 -9.92 11.15
CA TYR A 129 -3.51 -10.73 10.26
C TYR A 129 -4.31 -11.37 9.13
N GLY A 130 -5.55 -11.80 9.41
CA GLY A 130 -6.50 -12.28 8.40
C GLY A 130 -6.86 -11.22 7.37
N GLU A 131 -7.20 -10.01 7.82
CA GLU A 131 -7.50 -8.89 6.92
C GLU A 131 -6.28 -8.44 6.13
N LEU A 132 -5.06 -8.56 6.65
CA LEU A 132 -3.84 -8.33 5.88
C LEU A 132 -3.71 -9.35 4.74
N ALA A 133 -3.94 -10.63 5.00
CA ALA A 133 -3.91 -11.67 3.96
C ALA A 133 -4.99 -11.44 2.91
N TYR A 134 -6.22 -11.20 3.34
CA TYR A 134 -7.34 -10.87 2.46
C TYR A 134 -7.03 -9.65 1.58
N HIS A 135 -6.46 -8.60 2.18
CA HIS A 135 -6.06 -7.38 1.47
C HIS A 135 -5.03 -7.64 0.36
N ILE A 136 -4.05 -8.52 0.58
CA ILE A 136 -3.08 -8.91 -0.46
C ILE A 136 -3.80 -9.48 -1.69
N PHE A 137 -4.76 -10.37 -1.47
CA PHE A 137 -5.53 -10.98 -2.55
C PHE A 137 -6.46 -9.98 -3.24
N ASN A 138 -7.18 -9.19 -2.44
CA ASN A 138 -8.11 -8.16 -2.90
C ASN A 138 -7.46 -7.11 -3.83
N ILE A 139 -6.16 -6.84 -3.68
CA ILE A 139 -5.47 -5.89 -4.57
C ILE A 139 -5.50 -6.37 -6.03
N ALA A 140 -5.22 -7.66 -6.26
CA ALA A 140 -5.27 -8.27 -7.59
C ALA A 140 -6.73 -8.47 -8.05
N ASP A 141 -7.63 -8.76 -7.12
CA ASP A 141 -9.06 -8.88 -7.43
C ASP A 141 -9.64 -7.57 -7.97
N ALA A 142 -9.34 -6.45 -7.33
CA ALA A 142 -9.77 -5.13 -7.79
C ALA A 142 -9.23 -4.78 -9.19
N PHE A 143 -8.02 -5.25 -9.52
CA PHE A 143 -7.49 -5.12 -10.88
C PHE A 143 -8.27 -5.98 -11.88
N LEU A 144 -8.66 -7.20 -11.48
CA LEU A 144 -9.50 -8.06 -12.32
C LEU A 144 -10.90 -7.51 -12.50
N GLU A 145 -11.54 -6.93 -11.49
CA GLU A 145 -12.85 -6.26 -11.64
C GLU A 145 -12.76 -5.12 -12.68
N HIS A 146 -11.65 -4.38 -12.67
CA HIS A 146 -11.40 -3.33 -13.66
C HIS A 146 -11.21 -3.88 -15.07
N GLU A 147 -10.38 -4.91 -15.22
CA GLU A 147 -10.01 -5.41 -16.54
C GLU A 147 -11.00 -6.43 -17.12
N VAL A 148 -11.65 -7.23 -16.28
CA VAL A 148 -12.59 -8.28 -16.66
C VAL A 148 -14.02 -7.75 -16.74
N ASP A 149 -14.45 -7.00 -15.73
CA ASP A 149 -15.84 -6.57 -15.60
C ASP A 149 -16.07 -5.13 -16.09
N GLY A 150 -14.98 -4.38 -16.34
CA GLY A 150 -15.05 -3.00 -16.82
C GLY A 150 -15.42 -1.98 -15.74
N GLU A 151 -15.36 -2.39 -14.46
CA GLU A 151 -15.69 -1.52 -13.33
C GLU A 151 -14.53 -0.58 -12.97
N PRO A 152 -14.75 0.73 -12.75
CA PRO A 152 -13.67 1.60 -12.33
C PRO A 152 -13.21 1.25 -10.90
N LEU A 153 -11.91 1.41 -10.63
CA LEU A 153 -11.38 1.28 -9.27
C LEU A 153 -11.82 2.49 -8.43
N LYS A 154 -12.85 2.28 -7.60
CA LYS A 154 -13.44 3.30 -6.73
C LYS A 154 -12.65 3.47 -5.43
N GLU A 155 -12.78 4.64 -4.82
CA GLU A 155 -12.26 4.89 -3.47
C GLU A 155 -12.84 3.85 -2.50
N GLY A 156 -12.00 3.30 -1.62
CA GLY A 156 -12.41 2.27 -0.65
C GLY A 156 -12.38 0.82 -1.16
N ALA A 157 -12.13 0.56 -2.45
CA ALA A 157 -12.04 -0.81 -2.98
C ALA A 157 -10.97 -1.67 -2.28
N TYR A 158 -9.86 -1.07 -1.86
CA TYR A 158 -8.82 -1.73 -1.06
C TYR A 158 -9.14 -1.85 0.43
N GLY A 159 -10.25 -1.27 0.89
CA GLY A 159 -10.72 -1.37 2.28
C GLY A 159 -11.63 -2.58 2.53
N ARG A 160 -11.87 -3.43 1.53
CA ARG A 160 -12.69 -4.63 1.69
C ARG A 160 -12.08 -5.59 2.73
N VAL A 161 -12.96 -6.14 3.54
CA VAL A 161 -12.67 -7.19 4.53
C VAL A 161 -13.50 -8.42 4.21
N PRO A 162 -13.15 -9.62 4.71
CA PRO A 162 -14.00 -10.78 4.55
C PRO A 162 -15.43 -10.50 5.01
N ALA A 163 -16.42 -11.03 4.29
CA ALA A 163 -17.81 -10.94 4.72
C ALA A 163 -18.00 -11.61 6.09
N PRO A 164 -19.00 -11.19 6.90
CA PRO A 164 -19.28 -11.85 8.18
C PRO A 164 -19.42 -13.37 8.02
N GLY A 165 -18.62 -14.14 8.76
CA GLY A 165 -18.58 -15.60 8.68
C GLY A 165 -17.70 -16.19 7.55
N ALA A 166 -17.05 -15.36 6.74
CA ALA A 166 -16.11 -15.75 5.69
C ALA A 166 -14.65 -15.40 6.04
N ASP A 167 -14.35 -15.20 7.33
CA ASP A 167 -13.06 -14.78 7.89
C ASP A 167 -12.21 -15.92 8.43
N SER A 168 -12.67 -17.17 8.29
CA SER A 168 -11.86 -18.36 8.62
C SER A 168 -10.62 -18.46 7.72
N LYS A 169 -9.58 -19.17 8.20
CA LYS A 169 -8.36 -19.40 7.42
C LYS A 169 -8.68 -20.01 6.06
N ALA A 170 -9.52 -21.04 6.07
CA ALA A 170 -9.89 -21.79 4.88
C ALA A 170 -10.62 -20.89 3.86
N ALA A 171 -11.53 -20.03 4.32
CA ALA A 171 -12.25 -19.10 3.45
C ALA A 171 -11.31 -18.06 2.81
N ILE A 172 -10.41 -17.47 3.59
CA ILE A 172 -9.44 -16.48 3.09
C ILE A 172 -8.46 -17.12 2.08
N LEU A 173 -7.99 -18.35 2.34
CA LEU A 173 -7.15 -19.10 1.40
C LEU A 173 -7.90 -19.47 0.12
N ALA A 174 -9.16 -19.91 0.23
CA ALA A 174 -10.00 -20.22 -0.93
C ALA A 174 -10.23 -18.98 -1.80
N TYR A 175 -10.46 -17.82 -1.19
CA TYR A 175 -10.55 -16.54 -1.90
C TYR A 175 -9.24 -16.21 -2.64
N GLY A 176 -8.09 -16.31 -1.96
CA GLY A 176 -6.79 -16.07 -2.58
C GLY A 176 -6.49 -17.01 -3.76
N ALA A 177 -6.84 -18.29 -3.62
CA ALA A 177 -6.69 -19.28 -4.68
C ALA A 177 -7.57 -18.97 -5.90
N ASP A 178 -8.82 -18.55 -5.69
CA ASP A 178 -9.71 -18.13 -6.77
C ASP A 178 -9.21 -16.89 -7.51
N VAL A 179 -8.79 -15.86 -6.77
CA VAL A 179 -8.22 -14.63 -7.36
C VAL A 179 -6.99 -14.96 -8.21
N LEU A 180 -6.08 -15.79 -7.70
CA LEU A 180 -4.89 -16.21 -8.45
C LEU A 180 -5.28 -16.93 -9.75
N ARG A 181 -6.19 -17.90 -9.67
CA ARG A 181 -6.68 -18.65 -10.84
C ARG A 181 -7.30 -17.71 -11.88
N ARG A 182 -8.12 -16.74 -11.47
CA ARG A 182 -8.69 -15.75 -12.38
C ARG A 182 -7.63 -14.84 -12.99
N PHE A 183 -6.63 -14.44 -12.21
CA PHE A 183 -5.52 -13.65 -12.72
C PHE A 183 -4.69 -14.40 -13.77
N GLU A 184 -4.38 -15.67 -13.52
CA GLU A 184 -3.67 -16.52 -14.50
C GLU A 184 -4.47 -16.71 -15.79
N ALA A 185 -5.80 -16.89 -15.68
CA ALA A 185 -6.68 -16.95 -16.84
C ALA A 185 -6.69 -15.63 -17.63
N TRP A 186 -6.91 -14.50 -16.95
CA TRP A 186 -6.85 -13.17 -17.58
C TRP A 186 -5.49 -12.92 -18.25
N ARG A 187 -4.39 -13.26 -17.56
CA ARG A 187 -3.03 -13.11 -18.08
C ARG A 187 -2.86 -13.88 -19.38
N LYS A 188 -3.24 -15.15 -19.38
CA LYS A 188 -3.11 -16.04 -20.54
C LYS A 188 -3.94 -15.55 -21.73
N ASP A 189 -5.16 -15.13 -21.47
CA ASP A 189 -6.15 -14.91 -22.53
C ASP A 189 -6.15 -13.46 -23.05
N ARG A 190 -5.77 -12.48 -22.21
CA ARG A 190 -5.99 -11.05 -22.49
C ARG A 190 -4.75 -10.17 -22.36
N ALA A 191 -3.76 -10.51 -21.55
CA ALA A 191 -2.65 -9.58 -21.30
C ALA A 191 -1.87 -9.23 -22.58
N ALA A 192 -1.69 -10.15 -23.52
CA ALA A 192 -0.95 -9.88 -24.76
C ALA A 192 -1.63 -8.87 -25.70
N THR A 193 -2.95 -8.73 -25.64
CA THR A 193 -3.75 -7.86 -26.52
C THR A 193 -4.28 -6.61 -25.79
N THR A 194 -4.05 -6.51 -24.49
CA THR A 194 -4.49 -5.37 -23.67
C THR A 194 -3.63 -4.14 -23.96
N ASN A 195 -4.28 -2.99 -24.17
CA ASN A 195 -3.59 -1.72 -24.37
C ASN A 195 -3.17 -1.11 -23.01
N PHE A 196 -1.95 -1.41 -22.55
CA PHE A 196 -1.46 -0.89 -21.27
C PHE A 196 -1.15 0.62 -21.24
N THR A 197 -1.11 1.27 -22.40
CA THR A 197 -0.90 2.73 -22.50
C THR A 197 -2.18 3.54 -22.30
N GLN A 198 -3.34 2.89 -22.34
CA GLN A 198 -4.62 3.57 -22.12
C GLN A 198 -4.74 4.05 -20.67
N LYS A 199 -5.57 5.08 -20.46
CA LYS A 199 -5.87 5.57 -19.11
C LYS A 199 -6.58 4.49 -18.29
N ALA A 200 -6.13 4.28 -17.06
CA ALA A 200 -6.86 3.46 -16.10
C ALA A 200 -7.96 4.29 -15.43
N HIS A 201 -9.15 3.71 -15.25
CA HIS A 201 -10.26 4.39 -14.58
C HIS A 201 -10.14 4.17 -13.07
N VAL A 202 -9.27 4.95 -12.41
CA VAL A 202 -8.93 4.79 -10.99
C VAL A 202 -9.13 6.07 -10.19
N TYR A 203 -9.51 5.95 -8.92
CA TYR A 203 -9.83 7.11 -8.06
C TYR A 203 -8.63 8.01 -7.71
N TYR A 204 -7.39 7.56 -7.94
CA TYR A 204 -6.20 8.17 -7.34
C TYR A 204 -5.35 9.01 -8.28
N GLY A 205 -5.78 9.23 -9.52
CA GLY A 205 -5.14 10.16 -10.44
C GLY A 205 -5.10 9.68 -11.89
N ASP A 206 -4.55 10.53 -12.76
CA ASP A 206 -4.32 10.23 -14.17
C ASP A 206 -3.10 9.32 -14.34
N VAL A 207 -3.37 8.04 -14.50
CA VAL A 207 -2.37 6.99 -14.69
C VAL A 207 -2.77 6.06 -15.85
N THR A 208 -1.79 5.38 -16.43
CA THR A 208 -2.03 4.34 -17.43
C THR A 208 -2.42 3.03 -16.78
N LEU A 209 -2.93 2.09 -17.58
CA LEU A 209 -3.15 0.72 -17.10
C LEU A 209 -1.82 0.02 -16.74
N HIS A 210 -0.70 0.37 -17.38
CA HIS A 210 0.63 -0.11 -16.98
C HIS A 210 0.98 0.35 -15.57
N ASP A 211 0.78 1.63 -15.25
CA ASP A 211 1.00 2.16 -13.89
C ASP A 211 0.10 1.45 -12.86
N TYR A 212 -1.15 1.15 -13.25
CA TYR A 212 -2.08 0.45 -12.36
C TYR A 212 -1.66 -1.01 -12.12
N LEU A 213 -1.22 -1.73 -13.16
CA LEU A 213 -0.66 -3.07 -13.00
C LEU A 213 0.60 -3.03 -12.12
N GLU A 214 1.55 -2.12 -12.38
CA GLU A 214 2.75 -1.95 -11.56
C GLU A 214 2.37 -1.76 -10.09
N ARG A 215 1.40 -0.87 -9.83
CA ARG A 215 0.89 -0.62 -8.49
C ARG A 215 0.32 -1.87 -7.85
N THR A 216 -0.47 -2.64 -8.59
CA THR A 216 -1.02 -3.92 -8.14
C THR A 216 0.10 -4.85 -7.68
N VAL A 217 1.17 -4.98 -8.46
CA VAL A 217 2.31 -5.85 -8.15
C VAL A 217 3.07 -5.40 -6.90
N TRP A 218 3.59 -4.17 -6.86
CA TRP A 218 4.43 -3.75 -5.72
C TRP A 218 3.62 -3.58 -4.44
N HIS A 219 2.34 -3.20 -4.53
CA HIS A 219 1.46 -3.05 -3.37
C HIS A 219 1.19 -4.41 -2.70
N SER A 220 0.83 -5.44 -3.47
CA SER A 220 0.70 -6.80 -2.96
C SER A 220 2.05 -7.30 -2.42
N GLY A 221 3.14 -7.08 -3.15
CA GLY A 221 4.49 -7.48 -2.74
C GLY A 221 4.93 -6.88 -1.40
N GLN A 222 4.61 -5.61 -1.15
CA GLN A 222 4.96 -4.97 0.11
C GLN A 222 4.16 -5.55 1.28
N HIS A 223 2.89 -5.88 1.08
CA HIS A 223 2.10 -6.55 2.10
C HIS A 223 2.54 -8.01 2.33
N VAL A 224 3.12 -8.68 1.34
CA VAL A 224 3.82 -9.96 1.56
C VAL A 224 5.05 -9.78 2.47
N ARG A 225 5.82 -8.70 2.32
CA ARG A 225 6.92 -8.39 3.28
C ARG A 225 6.39 -8.15 4.70
N GLN A 226 5.22 -7.50 4.84
CA GLN A 226 4.55 -7.37 6.13
C GLN A 226 4.05 -8.71 6.68
N MET A 227 3.62 -9.63 5.83
CA MET A 227 3.24 -10.99 6.25
C MET A 227 4.45 -11.77 6.80
N VAL A 228 5.62 -11.63 6.17
CA VAL A 228 6.89 -12.17 6.71
C VAL A 228 7.20 -11.60 8.09
N MET A 229 7.02 -10.29 8.28
CA MET A 229 7.17 -9.64 9.58
C MET A 229 6.19 -10.21 10.63
N VAL A 230 4.93 -10.45 10.25
CA VAL A 230 3.91 -11.07 11.12
C VAL A 230 4.34 -12.47 11.57
N LEU A 231 4.85 -13.31 10.66
CA LEU A 231 5.38 -14.62 11.03
C LEU A 231 6.55 -14.50 12.02
N GLY A 232 7.41 -13.48 11.85
CA GLY A 232 8.46 -13.14 12.80
C GLY A 232 7.93 -12.80 14.20
N PHE A 233 6.85 -12.02 14.32
CA PHE A 233 6.22 -11.73 15.61
C PHE A 233 5.67 -12.99 16.30
N LEU A 234 5.24 -13.97 15.52
CA LEU A 234 4.74 -15.26 16.00
C LEU A 234 5.86 -16.26 16.28
N GLY A 235 7.13 -15.91 16.03
CA GLY A 235 8.27 -16.84 16.16
C GLY A 235 8.26 -17.97 15.12
N ILE A 236 7.58 -17.77 13.97
CA ILE A 236 7.45 -18.75 12.90
C ILE A 236 8.45 -18.44 11.79
N THR A 237 9.28 -19.42 11.43
CA THR A 237 10.16 -19.32 10.25
C THR A 237 9.32 -19.33 8.97
N PRO A 238 9.40 -18.31 8.10
CA PRO A 238 8.68 -18.28 6.84
C PRO A 238 9.08 -19.44 5.90
N ASP A 239 8.11 -20.16 5.32
CA ASP A 239 8.35 -21.15 4.26
C ASP A 239 8.58 -20.41 2.95
N ARG A 240 9.83 -20.49 2.44
CA ARG A 240 10.27 -19.87 1.19
C ARG A 240 9.80 -18.40 1.09
N PRO A 241 10.28 -17.50 1.95
CA PRO A 241 9.90 -16.09 1.87
C PRO A 241 10.31 -15.49 0.51
N PRO A 242 9.71 -14.36 0.10
CA PRO A 242 10.14 -13.66 -1.10
C PRO A 242 11.62 -13.26 -0.99
N THR A 243 12.31 -13.22 -2.11
CA THR A 243 13.73 -12.85 -2.19
C THR A 243 13.90 -11.45 -2.78
N ALA A 244 15.13 -10.95 -2.82
CA ALA A 244 15.43 -9.71 -3.54
C ALA A 244 15.03 -9.79 -5.02
N ALA A 245 15.14 -10.98 -5.65
CA ALA A 245 14.76 -11.19 -7.03
C ALA A 245 13.25 -11.03 -7.25
N THR A 246 12.42 -11.44 -6.30
CA THR A 246 10.94 -11.25 -6.33
C THR A 246 10.58 -9.78 -6.51
N PHE A 247 11.40 -8.86 -6.00
CA PHE A 247 11.10 -7.42 -5.99
C PHE A 247 11.99 -6.59 -6.92
N ALA A 248 12.99 -7.19 -7.56
CA ALA A 248 13.92 -6.47 -8.42
C ALA A 248 13.18 -5.71 -9.54
N GLY A 249 13.47 -4.42 -9.68
CA GLY A 249 12.85 -3.53 -10.66
C GLY A 249 11.48 -2.97 -10.27
N LEU A 250 10.85 -3.45 -9.19
CA LEU A 250 9.63 -2.85 -8.65
C LEU A 250 9.98 -1.65 -7.76
N PRO A 251 9.14 -0.61 -7.72
CA PRO A 251 9.41 0.59 -6.93
C PRO A 251 9.03 0.39 -5.45
N MET A 252 9.63 -0.62 -4.82
CA MET A 252 9.39 -0.97 -3.42
C MET A 252 9.89 0.12 -2.48
N PRO A 253 9.20 0.38 -1.37
CA PRO A 253 9.81 1.11 -0.26
C PRO A 253 10.97 0.30 0.35
N GLU A 254 11.95 0.99 0.91
CA GLU A 254 13.10 0.39 1.59
C GLU A 254 12.65 -0.33 2.86
N LYS A 255 11.85 0.33 3.70
CA LYS A 255 11.33 -0.24 4.95
C LYS A 255 10.12 -1.15 4.71
N VAL A 256 9.84 -2.02 5.68
CA VAL A 256 8.63 -2.87 5.69
C VAL A 256 7.44 -2.14 6.35
N TRP A 257 7.75 -1.34 7.37
CA TRP A 257 6.81 -0.66 8.23
C TRP A 257 7.31 0.75 8.59
N ASP A 258 6.39 1.64 8.90
CA ASP A 258 6.72 2.99 9.36
C ASP A 258 7.06 2.96 10.87
N ASP A 259 8.32 3.25 11.17
CA ASP A 259 8.91 3.22 12.51
C ASP A 259 8.83 4.58 13.22
N GLU A 260 8.13 5.57 12.66
CA GLU A 260 7.97 6.86 13.33
C GLU A 260 7.26 6.68 14.69
N PRO A 261 7.86 7.16 15.80
CA PRO A 261 7.23 7.16 17.12
C PRO A 261 5.93 7.96 17.09
N GLY A 262 4.86 7.42 17.65
CA GLY A 262 3.57 8.12 17.69
C GLY A 262 3.59 9.31 18.68
N ILE A 263 2.58 10.17 18.61
CA ILE A 263 2.40 11.28 19.56
C ILE A 263 2.28 10.73 20.99
N ARG A 264 1.69 9.53 21.14
CA ARG A 264 1.54 8.83 22.43
C ARG A 264 2.87 8.30 22.98
N ASP A 265 3.81 7.92 22.11
CA ASP A 265 5.13 7.45 22.53
C ASP A 265 5.98 8.61 23.06
N GLN A 266 5.86 9.80 22.47
CA GLN A 266 6.55 11.01 22.94
C GLN A 266 5.99 11.53 24.28
N ALA A 267 4.67 11.39 24.52
CA ALA A 267 4.06 11.72 25.81
C ALA A 267 4.52 10.80 26.95
N SER A 268 4.94 9.57 26.65
CA SER A 268 5.51 8.63 27.64
C SER A 268 6.99 8.90 27.98
N GLY A 269 7.69 9.69 27.15
CA GLY A 269 9.09 10.07 27.36
C GLY A 269 9.33 11.24 28.31
N ILE A 270 8.28 11.98 28.72
CA ILE A 270 8.37 13.14 29.62
C ILE A 270 8.04 12.74 31.06
N ARG A 271 8.64 11.67 31.61
CA ARG A 271 8.71 11.41 33.07
C ARG A 271 9.89 10.52 33.44
N LYS A 272 11.13 10.98 33.23
CA LYS A 272 12.31 10.54 34.02
C LYS A 272 13.36 11.65 34.06
N SER A 273 13.07 12.70 34.83
CA SER A 273 14.10 13.54 35.44
C SER A 273 13.52 14.11 36.74
N ALA A 274 13.71 13.34 37.81
CA ALA A 274 13.74 13.78 39.19
C ALA A 274 14.75 12.87 39.90
#